data_AF-A0A7W7AF18-F1
#
_entry.id   AF-A0A7W7AF18-F1
#
_cell.length_a   1.000
_cell.length_b   1.000
_cell.length_c   1.000
_cell.angle_alpha   90.00
_cell.angle_beta   90.00
_cell.angle_gamma   90.00
#
_symmetry.space_group_name_H-M   'P 1'
#
loop_
_entity.id
_entity.type
_entity.pdbx_description
1 polymer ?
#
loop_
_entity_poly.entity_id
_entity_poly.type
_entity_poly.pdbx_seq_one_letter_code
_entity_poly.pdbx_strand_id
1 'polypeptide(L)'
;MDLELSDDQRMLKESVDRLVAERYDLDQRRGYMSQPAGWSAEMWSAFADLGLTMLPFSEEQGGLGLGGVETMIVGEAFGRALVIEPYLPSVVLAGTAISHAGTPDQVAEWLPPIMSGETICALATEAAVTAERTGETWILDGAAKVVLGGDTAGQLVIPAGDDLFVLPADAAGLQRRGYRVHGGGGAADLTLIGVKLPEKNRLSGNGGCTRALEAGIAWLAAEAVGAMQAALDLTVEYLKTREQFGKPIAVNQSLQHRAAEMLVEVEQARSAAMYAALLCDEHDDHVRATGYAAVKAVIGKAGRFVAQNSVQLHGGIGVSEEHVISHYFRRLTAIGMLLGDTESQITRLAELGGFTTAAPHFD
;
A
#
# COMPACT_ATOMS: atom_id res chain seq x y z
N MET A 1 -2.78 -25.67 -9.61
CA MET A 1 -2.22 -24.53 -8.89
C MET A 1 -2.14 -24.97 -7.45
N ASP A 2 -0.93 -25.17 -6.95
CA ASP A 2 -0.73 -25.44 -5.52
C ASP A 2 -0.79 -24.09 -4.81
N LEU A 3 -1.62 -24.00 -3.78
CA LEU A 3 -1.85 -22.77 -3.00
C LEU A 3 -1.17 -22.86 -1.63
N GLU A 4 -0.50 -23.97 -1.34
CA GLU A 4 0.24 -24.14 -0.11
C GLU A 4 1.56 -23.37 -0.18
N LEU A 5 1.90 -22.73 0.94
CA LEU A 5 3.17 -22.02 1.07
C LEU A 5 4.33 -23.02 1.12
N SER A 6 5.41 -22.70 0.42
CA SER A 6 6.68 -23.42 0.54
C SER A 6 7.25 -23.33 1.97
N ASP A 7 8.24 -24.18 2.30
CA ASP A 7 8.93 -24.14 3.60
C ASP A 7 9.52 -22.75 3.88
N ASP A 8 10.18 -22.15 2.88
CA ASP A 8 10.78 -20.83 2.98
C ASP A 8 9.71 -19.73 3.17
N GLN A 9 8.59 -19.81 2.44
CA GLN A 9 7.47 -18.90 2.60
C GLN A 9 6.82 -19.01 3.99
N ARG A 10 6.70 -20.23 4.54
CA ARG A 10 6.23 -20.44 5.90
C ARG A 10 7.18 -19.85 6.93
N MET A 11 8.49 -20.04 6.77
CA MET A 11 9.50 -19.45 7.64
C MET A 11 9.49 -17.92 7.61
N LEU A 12 9.34 -17.31 6.42
CA LEU A 12 9.16 -15.87 6.27
C LEU A 12 7.91 -15.42 7.03
N LYS A 13 6.77 -16.07 6.79
CA LYS A 13 5.51 -15.74 7.46
C LYS A 13 5.63 -15.78 8.98
N GLU A 14 6.17 -16.88 9.53
CA GLU A 14 6.36 -17.03 10.98
C GLU A 14 7.28 -15.96 11.57
N SER A 15 8.33 -15.57 10.84
CA SER A 15 9.29 -14.55 11.29
C SER A 15 8.66 -13.16 11.32
N VAL A 16 7.91 -12.79 10.28
CA VAL A 16 7.24 -11.48 10.20
C VAL A 16 6.09 -11.41 11.21
N ASP A 17 5.26 -12.46 11.30
CA ASP A 17 4.16 -12.53 12.27
C ASP A 17 4.67 -12.37 13.71
N ARG A 18 5.78 -13.04 14.05
CA ARG A 18 6.40 -12.91 15.38
C ARG A 18 6.91 -11.51 15.64
N LEU A 19 7.63 -10.93 14.68
CA LEU A 19 8.19 -9.57 14.79
C LEU A 19 7.09 -8.55 15.07
N VAL A 20 6.00 -8.57 14.29
CA VAL A 20 4.91 -7.59 14.46
C VAL A 20 4.08 -7.87 15.72
N ALA A 21 3.93 -9.13 16.14
CA ALA A 21 3.23 -9.46 17.38
C ALA A 21 3.99 -8.98 18.64
N GLU A 22 5.33 -9.02 18.62
CA GLU A 22 6.16 -8.63 19.77
C GLU A 22 6.38 -7.11 19.88
N ARG A 23 6.36 -6.40 18.75
CA ARG A 23 6.79 -5.00 18.67
C ARG A 23 5.71 -4.01 18.23
N TYR A 24 4.49 -4.49 18.01
CA TYR A 24 3.45 -3.68 17.38
C TYR A 24 2.05 -3.84 18.02
N ASP A 25 1.99 -3.91 19.35
CA ASP A 25 0.71 -3.75 20.06
C ASP A 25 0.14 -2.33 19.92
N LEU A 26 -1.08 -2.11 20.42
CA LEU A 26 -1.78 -0.83 20.27
C LEU A 26 -1.04 0.33 20.96
N ASP A 27 -0.41 0.11 22.10
CA ASP A 27 0.26 1.17 22.86
C ASP A 27 1.63 1.49 22.28
N GLN A 28 2.38 0.48 21.84
CA GLN A 28 3.61 0.64 21.06
C GLN A 28 3.31 1.44 19.78
N ARG A 29 2.27 1.05 19.04
CA ARG A 29 1.83 1.75 17.82
C ARG A 29 1.49 3.22 18.11
N ARG A 30 0.75 3.52 19.17
CA ARG A 30 0.47 4.91 19.59
C ARG A 30 1.75 5.67 19.90
N GLY A 31 2.70 5.02 20.58
CA GLY A 31 4.04 5.56 20.82
C GLY A 31 4.75 5.92 19.51
N TYR A 32 4.76 5.02 18.52
CA TYR A 32 5.38 5.26 17.22
C TYR A 32 4.70 6.41 16.45
N MET A 33 3.37 6.48 16.45
CA MET A 33 2.62 7.58 15.82
C MET A 33 2.95 8.95 16.42
N SER A 34 3.35 9.00 17.69
CA SER A 34 3.72 10.24 18.39
C SER A 34 5.14 10.73 18.08
N GLN A 35 5.97 9.89 17.45
CA GLN A 35 7.33 10.29 17.05
C GLN A 35 7.29 11.36 15.96
N PRO A 36 8.36 12.18 15.81
CA PRO A 36 8.41 13.23 14.79
C PRO A 36 8.16 12.71 13.37
N ALA A 37 8.73 11.55 13.01
CA ALA A 37 8.50 10.92 11.72
C ALA A 37 7.08 10.32 11.59
N GLY A 38 6.41 10.03 12.72
CA GLY A 38 5.08 9.42 12.76
C GLY A 38 5.09 7.89 12.61
N TRP A 39 6.28 7.30 12.68
CA TRP A 39 6.59 5.88 12.60
C TRP A 39 7.93 5.63 13.33
N SER A 40 8.27 4.36 13.60
CA SER A 40 9.46 4.02 14.38
C SER A 40 10.67 3.72 13.50
N ALA A 41 11.74 4.53 13.64
CA ALA A 41 13.02 4.26 12.96
C ALA A 41 13.65 2.92 13.38
N GLU A 42 13.45 2.51 14.64
CA GLU A 42 13.93 1.22 15.13
C GLU A 42 13.16 0.06 14.46
N MET A 43 11.84 0.18 14.30
CA MET A 43 11.04 -0.83 13.62
C MET A 43 11.41 -0.92 12.13
N TRP A 44 11.63 0.23 11.49
CA TRP A 44 12.10 0.28 10.11
C TRP A 44 13.46 -0.40 9.93
N SER A 45 14.42 -0.15 10.84
CA SER A 45 15.71 -0.85 10.85
C SER A 45 15.52 -2.36 11.01
N ALA A 46 14.61 -2.81 11.88
CA ALA A 46 14.32 -4.23 12.05
C ALA A 46 13.74 -4.87 10.78
N PHE A 47 12.96 -4.14 9.97
CA PHE A 47 12.50 -4.61 8.67
C PHE A 47 13.66 -4.76 7.68
N ALA A 48 14.61 -3.82 7.67
CA ALA A 48 15.80 -3.90 6.83
C ALA A 48 16.73 -5.04 7.26
N ASP A 49 16.96 -5.22 8.56
CA ASP A 49 17.78 -6.30 9.12
C ASP A 49 17.21 -7.70 8.82
N LEU A 50 15.88 -7.81 8.74
CA LEU A 50 15.19 -9.04 8.33
C LEU A 50 15.16 -9.22 6.79
N GLY A 51 15.64 -8.25 6.03
CA GLY A 51 15.66 -8.28 4.56
C GLY A 51 14.32 -7.96 3.90
N LEU A 52 13.33 -7.46 4.63
CA LEU A 52 12.01 -7.16 4.05
C LEU A 52 12.10 -6.02 3.02
N THR A 53 12.94 -5.03 3.24
CA THR A 53 13.11 -3.88 2.33
C THR A 53 13.80 -4.24 1.00
N MET A 54 14.46 -5.40 0.92
CA MET A 54 15.10 -5.90 -0.30
C MET A 54 14.30 -7.03 -0.99
N LEU A 55 13.24 -7.51 -0.34
CA LEU A 55 12.43 -8.65 -0.74
C LEU A 55 11.89 -8.55 -2.18
N PRO A 56 11.26 -7.44 -2.63
CA PRO A 56 10.60 -7.42 -3.93
C PRO A 56 11.52 -7.16 -5.14
N PHE A 57 12.83 -6.99 -4.92
CA PHE A 57 13.78 -6.68 -5.98
C PHE A 57 14.55 -7.92 -6.41
N SER A 58 14.95 -8.00 -7.68
CA SER A 58 15.66 -9.16 -8.20
C SER A 58 17.08 -9.29 -7.63
N GLU A 59 17.63 -10.50 -7.64
CA GLU A 59 19.03 -10.73 -7.24
C GLU A 59 20.02 -9.92 -8.10
N GLU A 60 19.73 -9.74 -9.40
CA GLU A 60 20.54 -8.92 -10.32
C GLU A 60 20.59 -7.44 -9.89
N GLN A 61 19.54 -6.98 -9.21
CA GLN A 61 19.45 -5.63 -8.65
C GLN A 61 20.00 -5.55 -7.21
N GLY A 62 20.47 -6.66 -6.65
CA GLY A 62 20.95 -6.76 -5.26
C GLY A 62 19.86 -7.09 -4.23
N GLY A 63 18.65 -7.46 -4.67
CA GLY A 63 17.55 -7.90 -3.83
C GLY A 63 17.55 -9.41 -3.55
N LEU A 64 16.43 -9.91 -3.04
CA LEU A 64 16.25 -11.35 -2.72
C LEU A 64 15.55 -12.15 -3.82
N GLY A 65 15.07 -11.49 -4.88
CA GLY A 65 14.35 -12.14 -5.97
C GLY A 65 13.02 -12.79 -5.56
N LEU A 66 12.45 -12.36 -4.43
CA LEU A 66 11.19 -12.90 -3.92
C LEU A 66 10.00 -12.15 -4.54
N GLY A 67 8.93 -12.88 -4.84
CA GLY A 67 7.89 -12.44 -5.75
C GLY A 67 6.65 -11.86 -5.05
N GLY A 68 5.53 -11.89 -5.78
CA GLY A 68 4.24 -11.40 -5.29
C GLY A 68 3.73 -12.15 -4.06
N VAL A 69 4.04 -13.44 -3.92
CA VAL A 69 3.58 -14.27 -2.80
C VAL A 69 4.25 -13.87 -1.49
N GLU A 70 5.57 -13.68 -1.50
CA GLU A 70 6.32 -13.23 -0.31
C GLU A 70 5.93 -11.80 0.07
N THR A 71 5.72 -10.94 -0.92
CA THR A 71 5.20 -9.57 -0.68
C THR A 71 3.79 -9.61 -0.05
N MET A 72 2.93 -10.53 -0.50
CA MET A 72 1.61 -10.74 0.09
C MET A 72 1.69 -11.23 1.55
N ILE A 73 2.61 -12.13 1.87
CA ILE A 73 2.84 -12.61 3.24
C ILE A 73 3.18 -11.45 4.18
N VAL A 74 4.10 -10.58 3.76
CA VAL A 74 4.49 -9.40 4.56
C VAL A 74 3.33 -8.42 4.68
N GLY A 75 2.65 -8.12 3.57
CA GLY A 75 1.49 -7.23 3.55
C GLY A 75 0.38 -7.68 4.50
N GLU A 76 0.05 -8.98 4.52
CA GLU A 76 -0.97 -9.52 5.43
C GLU A 76 -0.57 -9.36 6.90
N ALA A 77 0.67 -9.66 7.26
CA ALA A 77 1.16 -9.46 8.63
C ALA A 77 1.12 -7.97 9.03
N PHE A 78 1.49 -7.07 8.12
CA PHE A 78 1.48 -5.63 8.35
C PHE A 78 0.07 -5.10 8.54
N GLY A 79 -0.88 -5.59 7.74
CA GLY A 79 -2.30 -5.27 7.89
C GLY A 79 -2.88 -5.76 9.20
N ARG A 80 -2.50 -6.97 9.64
CA ARG A 80 -2.93 -7.54 10.92
C ARG A 80 -2.47 -6.67 12.10
N ALA A 81 -1.26 -6.13 12.03
CA ALA A 81 -0.69 -5.29 13.09
C ALA A 81 -0.93 -3.77 12.91
N LEU A 82 -1.49 -3.32 11.78
CA LEU A 82 -1.63 -1.88 11.44
C LEU A 82 -0.29 -1.13 11.43
N VAL A 83 0.72 -1.75 10.83
CA VAL A 83 2.07 -1.19 10.62
C VAL A 83 2.00 0.17 9.91
N ILE A 84 2.76 1.16 10.37
CA ILE A 84 2.71 2.56 9.86
C ILE A 84 4.00 3.03 9.21
N GLU A 85 5.04 2.21 9.28
CA GLU A 85 6.31 2.43 8.61
C GLU A 85 6.12 2.55 7.09
N PRO A 86 6.98 3.33 6.40
CA PRO A 86 6.79 3.72 5.01
C PRO A 86 7.12 2.62 3.98
N TYR A 87 6.74 1.37 4.24
CA TYR A 87 7.02 0.24 3.35
C TYR A 87 6.30 0.38 1.99
N LEU A 88 5.00 0.70 2.01
CA LEU A 88 4.24 0.97 0.79
C LEU A 88 4.84 2.11 -0.04
N PRO A 89 5.01 3.35 0.47
CA PRO A 89 5.53 4.44 -0.34
C PRO A 89 6.99 4.25 -0.78
N SER A 90 7.83 3.65 0.05
CA SER A 90 9.28 3.54 -0.22
C SER A 90 9.66 2.30 -1.02
N VAL A 91 9.31 1.11 -0.53
CA VAL A 91 9.75 -0.15 -1.11
C VAL A 91 8.83 -0.53 -2.27
N VAL A 92 7.52 -0.57 -2.02
CA VAL A 92 6.54 -1.07 -3.00
C VAL A 92 6.30 -0.07 -4.14
N LEU A 93 6.13 1.22 -3.84
CA LEU A 93 5.85 2.22 -4.87
C LEU A 93 7.14 2.74 -5.51
N ALA A 94 7.93 3.52 -4.75
CA ALA A 94 9.12 4.16 -5.32
C ALA A 94 10.18 3.17 -5.76
N GLY A 95 10.48 2.15 -4.95
CA GLY A 95 11.43 1.09 -5.30
C GLY A 95 11.04 0.36 -6.59
N THR A 96 9.80 -0.10 -6.72
CA THR A 96 9.32 -0.77 -7.94
C THR A 96 9.39 0.16 -9.16
N ALA A 97 9.03 1.43 -8.99
CA ALA A 97 9.12 2.41 -10.09
C ALA A 97 10.56 2.55 -10.60
N ILE A 98 11.54 2.67 -9.68
CA ILE A 98 12.96 2.78 -10.02
C ILE A 98 13.48 1.48 -10.64
N SER A 99 13.15 0.32 -10.05
CA SER A 99 13.54 -1.01 -10.52
C SER A 99 13.14 -1.26 -11.98
N HIS A 100 11.95 -0.81 -12.39
CA HIS A 100 11.44 -1.01 -13.74
C HIS A 100 11.79 0.09 -14.75
N ALA A 101 11.93 1.35 -14.31
CA ALA A 101 12.19 2.47 -15.21
C ALA A 101 13.68 2.83 -15.36
N GLY A 102 14.49 2.49 -14.37
CA GLY A 102 15.91 2.85 -14.32
C GLY A 102 16.77 2.00 -15.27
N THR A 103 17.82 2.62 -15.81
CA THR A 103 18.94 1.87 -16.42
C THR A 103 19.70 1.07 -15.34
N PRO A 104 20.55 0.09 -15.72
CA PRO A 104 21.37 -0.63 -14.73
C PRO A 104 22.18 0.28 -13.81
N ASP A 105 22.76 1.36 -14.34
CA ASP A 105 23.52 2.33 -13.55
C ASP A 105 22.63 3.11 -12.58
N GLN A 106 21.42 3.49 -13.01
CA GLN A 106 20.46 4.16 -12.14
C GLN A 106 19.93 3.20 -11.07
N VAL A 107 19.64 1.96 -11.41
CA VAL A 107 19.21 0.96 -10.42
C VAL A 107 20.31 0.74 -9.37
N ALA A 108 21.57 0.63 -9.79
CA ALA A 108 22.72 0.47 -8.90
C ALA A 108 23.00 1.71 -8.02
N GLU A 109 22.63 2.92 -8.46
CA GLU A 109 22.76 4.15 -7.66
C GLU A 109 21.59 4.31 -6.66
N TRP A 110 20.35 4.05 -7.10
CA TRP A 110 19.16 4.52 -6.38
C TRP A 110 18.46 3.45 -5.53
N LEU A 111 18.55 2.15 -5.85
CA LEU A 111 17.91 1.10 -5.04
C LEU A 111 18.66 0.71 -3.76
N PRO A 112 20.01 0.63 -3.70
CA PRO A 112 20.70 0.15 -2.49
C PRO A 112 20.38 0.95 -1.20
N PRO A 113 20.23 2.29 -1.23
CA PRO A 113 19.80 3.05 -0.06
C PRO A 113 18.36 2.74 0.38
N ILE A 114 17.48 2.32 -0.53
CA ILE A 114 16.12 1.88 -0.21
C ILE A 114 16.17 0.47 0.40
N MET A 115 16.93 -0.44 -0.22
CA MET A 115 17.08 -1.83 0.21
C MET A 115 17.70 -1.95 1.60
N SER A 116 18.66 -1.10 1.94
CA SER A 116 19.27 -1.03 3.28
C SER A 116 18.40 -0.32 4.33
N GLY A 117 17.31 0.33 3.90
CA GLY A 117 16.46 1.14 4.77
C GLY A 117 17.06 2.50 5.15
N GLU A 118 18.24 2.88 4.63
CA GLU A 118 18.89 4.16 4.92
C GLU A 118 18.08 5.36 4.42
N THR A 119 17.47 5.23 3.24
CA THR A 119 16.69 6.29 2.61
C THR A 119 15.25 5.87 2.39
N ILE A 120 14.33 6.69 2.91
CA ILE A 120 12.92 6.61 2.54
C ILE A 120 12.71 7.34 1.22
N CYS A 121 12.11 6.65 0.26
CA CYS A 121 11.69 7.22 -1.01
C CYS A 121 10.16 7.33 -1.06
N ALA A 122 9.63 8.23 -1.88
CA ALA A 122 8.19 8.33 -2.10
C ALA A 122 7.87 8.67 -3.55
N LEU A 123 6.94 7.90 -4.14
CA LEU A 123 6.42 8.13 -5.48
C LEU A 123 5.16 9.00 -5.42
N ALA A 124 5.14 10.08 -6.19
CA ALA A 124 3.88 10.74 -6.53
C ALA A 124 3.12 9.86 -7.53
N THR A 125 1.98 9.32 -7.12
CA THR A 125 1.15 8.44 -7.97
C THR A 125 0.33 9.22 -8.99
N GLU A 126 0.02 10.48 -8.67
CA GLU A 126 -0.60 11.44 -9.57
C GLU A 126 0.14 12.77 -9.44
N ALA A 127 0.55 13.33 -10.57
CA ALA A 127 1.24 14.62 -10.62
C ALA A 127 0.82 15.40 -11.86
N ALA A 128 0.59 16.71 -11.67
CA ALA A 128 0.46 17.67 -12.75
C ALA A 128 1.78 18.43 -12.87
N VAL A 129 2.80 17.76 -13.38
CA VAL A 129 4.18 18.27 -13.51
C VAL A 129 4.62 18.20 -14.96
N THR A 130 5.19 19.29 -15.44
CA THR A 130 5.84 19.38 -16.75
C THR A 130 7.35 19.31 -16.58
N ALA A 131 8.02 18.66 -17.52
CA ALA A 131 9.48 18.61 -17.58
C ALA A 131 9.96 19.16 -18.94
N GLU A 132 10.76 20.22 -18.91
CA GLU A 132 11.36 20.82 -20.11
C GLU A 132 12.87 20.58 -20.12
N ARG A 133 13.40 20.07 -21.23
CA ARG A 133 14.84 19.86 -21.40
C ARG A 133 15.52 21.12 -21.91
N THR A 134 16.46 21.65 -21.13
CA THR A 134 17.36 22.74 -21.52
C THR A 134 18.82 22.24 -21.49
N GLY A 135 19.32 21.78 -22.64
CA GLY A 135 20.66 21.18 -22.75
C GLY A 135 20.73 19.81 -22.05
N GLU A 136 21.60 19.69 -21.04
CA GLU A 136 21.75 18.49 -20.19
C GLU A 136 20.96 18.57 -18.88
N THR A 137 20.14 19.62 -18.72
CA THR A 137 19.33 19.87 -17.53
C THR A 137 17.84 19.80 -17.87
N TRP A 138 17.07 19.21 -16.97
CA TRP A 138 15.62 19.24 -16.95
C TRP A 138 15.13 20.28 -15.96
N ILE A 139 14.09 21.01 -16.35
CA ILE A 139 13.41 21.99 -15.52
C ILE A 139 12.00 21.46 -15.27
N LEU A 140 11.67 21.25 -14.00
CA LEU A 140 10.38 20.71 -13.57
C LEU A 140 9.56 21.81 -12.90
N ASP A 141 8.30 21.92 -13.34
CA ASP A 141 7.30 22.85 -12.82
C ASP A 141 5.97 22.13 -12.64
N GLY A 142 5.25 22.43 -11.55
CA GLY A 142 3.92 21.89 -11.31
C GLY A 142 3.68 21.46 -9.88
N ALA A 143 2.76 20.51 -9.68
CA ALA A 143 2.39 20.05 -8.35
C ALA A 143 1.99 18.57 -8.31
N ALA A 144 2.26 17.94 -7.19
CA ALA A 144 1.77 16.61 -6.83
C ALA A 144 1.13 16.68 -5.45
N LYS A 145 0.00 16.02 -5.24
CA LYS A 145 -0.74 16.06 -3.98
C LYS A 145 -0.82 14.67 -3.38
N VAL A 146 -0.94 14.62 -2.05
CA VAL A 146 -1.12 13.36 -1.31
C VAL A 146 -0.02 12.33 -1.64
N VAL A 147 1.23 12.80 -1.74
CA VAL A 147 2.39 11.94 -1.96
C VAL A 147 2.66 11.16 -0.67
N LEU A 148 2.23 9.90 -0.62
CA LEU A 148 2.37 9.04 0.56
C LEU A 148 3.82 8.92 0.98
N GLY A 149 4.11 9.07 2.27
CA GLY A 149 5.47 9.08 2.82
C GLY A 149 6.32 10.29 2.43
N GLY A 150 5.80 11.20 1.60
CA GLY A 150 6.54 12.37 1.11
C GLY A 150 6.95 13.36 2.20
N ASP A 151 6.27 13.37 3.34
CA ASP A 151 6.61 14.20 4.50
C ASP A 151 7.93 13.80 5.15
N THR A 152 8.27 12.51 5.14
CA THR A 152 9.51 11.96 5.69
C THR A 152 10.51 11.48 4.66
N ALA A 153 10.13 11.43 3.38
CA ALA A 153 11.01 10.98 2.30
C ALA A 153 12.28 11.84 2.20
N GLY A 154 13.42 11.18 2.01
CA GLY A 154 14.69 11.80 1.64
C GLY A 154 14.83 11.97 0.12
N GLN A 155 14.19 11.09 -0.65
CA GLN A 155 14.13 11.14 -2.11
C GLN A 155 12.68 11.05 -2.58
N LEU A 156 12.35 11.75 -3.67
CA LEU A 156 11.04 11.76 -4.28
C LEU A 156 11.15 11.24 -5.70
N VAL A 157 10.14 10.49 -6.16
CA VAL A 157 9.99 10.08 -7.56
C VAL A 157 8.74 10.77 -8.10
N ILE A 158 8.90 11.59 -9.13
CA ILE A 158 7.83 12.45 -9.67
C ILE A 158 7.61 12.11 -11.15
N PRO A 159 6.40 11.67 -11.54
CA PRO A 159 6.05 11.51 -12.95
C PRO A 159 5.87 12.87 -13.61
N ALA A 160 6.38 12.99 -14.83
CA ALA A 160 6.15 14.14 -15.71
C ALA A 160 6.04 13.64 -17.16
N GLY A 161 4.81 13.57 -17.67
CA GLY A 161 4.52 12.83 -18.90
C GLY A 161 4.74 11.33 -18.69
N ASP A 162 5.42 10.69 -19.64
CA ASP A 162 5.75 9.27 -19.57
C ASP A 162 7.02 8.97 -18.79
N ASP A 163 7.78 9.98 -18.36
CA ASP A 163 9.04 9.84 -17.63
C ASP A 163 8.87 9.96 -16.12
N LEU A 164 9.83 9.40 -15.38
CA LEU A 164 9.95 9.58 -13.93
C LEU A 164 11.21 10.39 -13.62
N PHE A 165 11.13 11.27 -12.64
CA PHE A 165 12.26 12.06 -12.17
C PHE A 165 12.51 11.79 -10.69
N VAL A 166 13.73 11.39 -10.36
CA VAL A 166 14.12 11.21 -8.96
C VAL A 166 14.86 12.45 -8.46
N LEU A 167 14.47 12.99 -7.32
CA LEU A 167 15.05 14.21 -6.77
C LEU A 167 15.11 14.19 -5.24
N PRO A 168 16.12 14.86 -4.63
CA PRO A 168 16.19 14.96 -3.19
C PRO A 168 15.04 15.83 -2.65
N ALA A 169 14.56 15.49 -1.45
CA ALA A 169 13.42 16.17 -0.85
C ALA A 169 13.70 17.62 -0.39
N ASP A 170 14.95 18.08 -0.50
CA ASP A 170 15.42 19.44 -0.26
C ASP A 170 15.90 20.16 -1.54
N ALA A 171 15.57 19.62 -2.72
CA ALA A 171 15.92 20.22 -4.01
C ALA A 171 15.51 21.70 -4.09
N ALA A 172 16.40 22.55 -4.62
CA ALA A 172 16.11 23.96 -4.84
C ALA A 172 14.89 24.12 -5.78
N GLY A 173 13.91 24.93 -5.36
CA GLY A 173 12.65 25.12 -6.09
C GLY A 173 11.53 24.17 -5.67
N LEU A 174 11.80 23.18 -4.81
CA LEU A 174 10.78 22.31 -4.24
C LEU A 174 10.19 22.91 -2.97
N GLN A 175 8.86 23.02 -2.92
CA GLN A 175 8.11 23.31 -1.71
C GLN A 175 7.36 22.06 -1.27
N ARG A 176 7.46 21.75 0.02
CA ARG A 176 6.89 20.55 0.63
C ARG A 176 6.03 20.90 1.83
N ARG A 177 4.78 20.47 1.82
CA ARG A 177 3.86 20.56 2.97
C ARG A 177 3.46 19.16 3.42
N GLY A 178 4.08 18.67 4.48
CA GLY A 178 3.76 17.38 5.10
C GLY A 178 2.54 17.46 6.02
N TYR A 179 1.78 16.36 6.11
CA TYR A 179 0.64 16.19 7.01
C TYR A 179 0.38 14.70 7.30
N ARG A 180 -0.32 14.42 8.39
CA ARG A 180 -0.75 13.05 8.74
C ARG A 180 -1.97 12.64 7.94
N VAL A 181 -2.01 11.36 7.55
CA VAL A 181 -3.14 10.81 6.80
C VAL A 181 -4.03 9.93 7.67
N HIS A 182 -5.27 9.77 7.22
CA HIS A 182 -6.22 8.89 7.88
C HIS A 182 -5.75 7.43 7.78
N GLY A 183 -5.79 6.69 8.90
CA GLY A 183 -5.31 5.30 8.94
C GLY A 183 -3.83 5.13 9.35
N GLY A 184 -3.07 6.22 9.53
CA GLY A 184 -1.68 6.19 9.99
C GLY A 184 -0.68 6.57 8.88
N GLY A 185 0.53 6.95 9.28
CA GLY A 185 1.55 7.48 8.38
C GLY A 185 1.35 8.95 8.00
N GLY A 186 2.12 9.39 7.02
CA GLY A 186 2.12 10.76 6.51
C GLY A 186 2.08 10.84 4.99
N ALA A 187 1.79 12.04 4.50
CA ALA A 187 1.86 12.39 3.10
C ALA A 187 2.31 13.85 2.95
N ALA A 188 2.69 14.23 1.74
CA ALA A 188 2.99 15.62 1.42
C ALA A 188 2.29 16.11 0.16
N ASP A 189 1.96 17.40 0.16
CA ASP A 189 1.73 18.13 -1.07
C ASP A 189 3.03 18.80 -1.49
N LEU A 190 3.36 18.67 -2.77
CA LEU A 190 4.58 19.16 -3.39
C LEU A 190 4.26 20.22 -4.44
N THR A 191 5.07 21.27 -4.48
CA THR A 191 5.05 22.27 -5.55
C THR A 191 6.46 22.44 -6.07
N LEU A 192 6.64 22.24 -7.37
CA LEU A 192 7.91 22.35 -8.06
C LEU A 192 7.90 23.68 -8.82
N ILE A 193 8.91 24.51 -8.58
CA ILE A 193 9.08 25.83 -9.20
C ILE A 193 10.48 25.88 -9.81
N GLY A 194 10.56 25.60 -11.10
CA GLY A 194 11.81 25.57 -11.86
C GLY A 194 12.88 24.65 -11.27
N VAL A 195 12.48 23.48 -10.75
CA VAL A 195 13.42 22.51 -10.15
C VAL A 195 14.34 21.97 -11.23
N LYS A 196 15.66 22.12 -11.02
CA LYS A 196 16.68 21.75 -12.02
C LYS A 196 17.31 20.40 -11.69
N LEU A 197 17.26 19.47 -12.62
CA LEU A 197 17.83 18.12 -12.48
C LEU A 197 18.71 17.77 -13.68
N PRO A 198 19.85 17.07 -13.49
CA PRO A 198 20.64 16.56 -14.61
C PRO A 198 19.94 15.36 -15.28
N GLU A 199 20.34 15.02 -16.50
CA GLU A 199 19.77 13.87 -17.26
C GLU A 199 19.78 12.55 -16.45
N LYS A 200 20.79 12.30 -15.61
CA LYS A 200 20.88 11.07 -14.82
C LYS A 200 19.71 10.86 -13.85
N ASN A 201 18.97 11.91 -13.50
CA ASN A 201 17.82 11.88 -12.61
C ASN A 201 16.51 11.54 -13.35
N ARG A 202 16.52 11.50 -14.70
CA ARG A 202 15.40 11.07 -15.52
C ARG A 202 15.47 9.56 -15.73
N LEU A 203 14.44 8.84 -15.30
CA LEU A 203 14.22 7.45 -15.64
C LEU A 203 13.26 7.42 -16.83
N SER A 204 13.65 6.74 -17.90
CA SER A 204 12.76 6.50 -19.04
C SER A 204 11.55 5.71 -18.57
N GLY A 205 10.39 6.35 -18.50
CA GLY A 205 9.35 5.82 -17.60
C GLY A 205 8.62 4.58 -18.07
N ASN A 206 9.03 3.94 -19.19
CA ASN A 206 8.91 2.51 -19.59
C ASN A 206 7.90 1.62 -18.80
N GLY A 207 6.68 2.10 -18.55
CA GLY A 207 5.71 1.44 -17.67
C GLY A 207 6.08 1.39 -16.16
N GLY A 208 7.16 2.02 -15.70
CA GLY A 208 7.61 1.93 -14.30
C GLY A 208 6.58 2.47 -13.29
N CYS A 209 5.91 3.59 -13.62
CA CYS A 209 4.81 4.09 -12.81
C CYS A 209 3.65 3.08 -12.75
N THR A 210 3.27 2.52 -13.91
CA THR A 210 2.22 1.51 -14.00
C THR A 210 2.55 0.28 -13.14
N ARG A 211 3.77 -0.26 -13.25
CA ARG A 211 4.24 -1.39 -12.45
C ARG A 211 4.23 -1.09 -10.95
N ALA A 212 4.61 0.12 -10.56
CA ALA A 212 4.53 0.54 -9.16
C ALA A 212 3.09 0.61 -8.65
N LEU A 213 2.15 1.13 -9.44
CA LEU A 213 0.73 1.14 -9.07
C LEU A 213 0.14 -0.28 -8.96
N GLU A 214 0.50 -1.18 -9.87
CA GLU A 214 0.14 -2.60 -9.84
C GLU A 214 0.66 -3.28 -8.55
N ALA A 215 1.95 -3.11 -8.24
CA ALA A 215 2.55 -3.62 -7.00
C ALA A 215 1.90 -3.01 -5.75
N GLY A 216 1.57 -1.71 -5.79
CA GLY A 216 0.85 -1.02 -4.73
C GLY A 216 -0.55 -1.61 -4.51
N ILE A 217 -1.30 -1.94 -5.56
CA ILE A 217 -2.61 -2.61 -5.46
C ILE A 217 -2.45 -4.01 -4.85
N ALA A 218 -1.44 -4.78 -5.27
CA ALA A 218 -1.16 -6.09 -4.70
C ALA A 218 -0.87 -6.00 -3.19
N TRP A 219 -0.03 -5.04 -2.79
CA TRP A 219 0.27 -4.77 -1.39
C TRP A 219 -0.97 -4.39 -0.60
N LEU A 220 -1.76 -3.43 -1.09
CA LEU A 220 -2.98 -2.97 -0.41
C LEU A 220 -4.02 -4.10 -0.28
N ALA A 221 -4.08 -5.02 -1.24
CA ALA A 221 -4.94 -6.20 -1.16
C ALA A 221 -4.52 -7.12 -0.01
N ALA A 222 -3.24 -7.46 0.07
CA ALA A 222 -2.69 -8.27 1.15
C ALA A 222 -2.88 -7.61 2.53
N GLU A 223 -2.57 -6.32 2.62
CA GLU A 223 -2.74 -5.54 3.85
C GLU A 223 -4.20 -5.46 4.30
N ALA A 224 -5.13 -5.28 3.35
CA ALA A 224 -6.55 -5.30 3.66
C ALA A 224 -6.99 -6.65 4.23
N VAL A 225 -6.51 -7.77 3.67
CA VAL A 225 -6.84 -9.13 4.17
C VAL A 225 -6.41 -9.29 5.63
N GLY A 226 -5.18 -8.89 5.96
CA GLY A 226 -4.67 -8.94 7.34
C GLY A 226 -5.51 -8.09 8.30
N ALA A 227 -5.83 -6.85 7.89
CA ALA A 227 -6.64 -5.93 8.67
C ALA A 227 -8.09 -6.42 8.86
N MET A 228 -8.70 -6.97 7.81
CA MET A 228 -10.05 -7.53 7.87
C MET A 228 -10.12 -8.78 8.75
N GLN A 229 -9.13 -9.68 8.65
CA GLN A 229 -9.05 -10.85 9.51
C GLN A 229 -8.94 -10.46 10.98
N ALA A 230 -8.04 -9.51 11.30
CA ALA A 230 -7.90 -9.03 12.68
C ALA A 230 -9.19 -8.40 13.22
N ALA A 231 -9.85 -7.57 12.41
CA ALA A 231 -11.12 -6.96 12.78
C ALA A 231 -12.23 -8.00 13.00
N LEU A 232 -12.29 -9.05 12.18
CA LEU A 232 -13.21 -10.17 12.34
C LEU A 232 -12.92 -10.96 13.62
N ASP A 233 -11.66 -11.34 13.86
CA ASP A 233 -11.23 -12.09 15.04
C ASP A 233 -11.64 -11.36 16.33
N LEU A 234 -11.29 -10.07 16.41
CA LEU A 234 -11.65 -9.21 17.54
C LEU A 234 -13.16 -9.07 17.71
N THR A 235 -13.90 -8.96 16.61
CA THR A 235 -15.37 -8.89 16.64
C THR A 235 -15.96 -10.17 17.18
N VAL A 236 -15.51 -11.33 16.72
CA VAL A 236 -16.00 -12.63 17.20
C VAL A 236 -15.69 -12.80 18.69
N GLU A 237 -14.50 -12.43 19.16
CA GLU A 237 -14.15 -12.47 20.58
C GLU A 237 -15.00 -11.51 21.43
N TYR A 238 -15.26 -10.29 20.92
CA TYR A 238 -16.15 -9.35 21.58
C TYR A 238 -17.58 -9.91 21.69
N LEU A 239 -18.12 -10.53 20.63
CA LEU A 239 -19.45 -11.13 20.66
C LEU A 239 -19.57 -12.25 21.71
N LYS A 240 -18.50 -13.04 21.90
CA LYS A 240 -18.45 -14.15 22.88
C LYS A 240 -18.42 -13.65 24.33
N THR A 241 -17.82 -12.50 24.58
CA THR A 241 -17.57 -11.98 25.94
C THR A 241 -18.55 -10.91 26.37
N ARG A 242 -19.14 -10.15 25.43
CA ARG A 242 -20.09 -9.08 25.73
C ARG A 242 -21.46 -9.64 26.09
N GLU A 243 -21.97 -9.27 27.27
CA GLU A 243 -23.32 -9.64 27.71
C GLU A 243 -24.35 -8.52 27.55
N GLN A 244 -25.52 -8.86 27.03
CA GLN A 244 -26.72 -8.02 27.05
C GLN A 244 -27.95 -8.89 27.27
N PHE A 245 -28.95 -8.36 27.97
CA PHE A 245 -30.16 -9.12 28.32
C PHE A 245 -29.85 -10.43 29.05
N GLY A 246 -28.83 -10.43 29.91
CA GLY A 246 -28.46 -11.55 30.78
C GLY A 246 -27.74 -12.72 30.09
N LYS A 247 -27.22 -12.54 28.87
CA LYS A 247 -26.46 -13.58 28.14
C LYS A 247 -25.43 -12.96 27.20
N PRO A 248 -24.37 -13.71 26.80
CA PRO A 248 -23.47 -13.28 25.73
C PRO A 248 -24.23 -12.97 24.43
N ILE A 249 -23.84 -11.91 23.74
CA ILE A 249 -24.52 -11.51 22.49
C ILE A 249 -24.24 -12.47 21.34
N ALA A 250 -23.18 -13.29 21.41
CA ALA A 250 -22.88 -14.36 20.44
C ALA A 250 -24.00 -15.40 20.26
N VAL A 251 -24.97 -15.53 21.18
CA VAL A 251 -26.12 -16.45 21.03
C VAL A 251 -27.21 -15.89 20.10
N ASN A 252 -27.10 -14.62 19.69
CA ASN A 252 -28.04 -14.01 18.77
C ASN A 252 -27.72 -14.44 17.33
N GLN A 253 -28.63 -15.21 16.73
CA GLN A 253 -28.49 -15.73 15.36
C GLN A 253 -28.22 -14.64 14.32
N SER A 254 -28.83 -13.45 14.46
CA SER A 254 -28.59 -12.34 13.54
C SER A 254 -27.15 -11.84 13.58
N LEU A 255 -26.50 -11.86 14.76
CA LEU A 255 -25.09 -11.48 14.90
C LEU A 255 -24.16 -12.60 14.41
N GLN A 256 -24.52 -13.87 14.63
CA GLN A 256 -23.79 -15.01 14.09
C GLN A 256 -23.79 -15.00 12.56
N HIS A 257 -24.96 -14.78 11.94
CA HIS A 257 -25.07 -14.67 10.48
C HIS A 257 -24.23 -13.51 9.96
N ARG A 258 -24.23 -12.35 10.65
CA ARG A 258 -23.41 -11.21 10.25
C ARG A 258 -21.91 -11.51 10.30
N ALA A 259 -21.45 -12.18 11.36
CA ALA A 259 -20.04 -12.59 11.48
C ALA A 259 -19.66 -13.62 10.39
N ALA A 260 -20.57 -14.53 10.03
CA ALA A 260 -20.36 -15.47 8.93
C ALA A 260 -20.27 -14.76 7.56
N GLU A 261 -21.11 -13.76 7.30
CA GLU A 261 -21.01 -12.92 6.09
C GLU A 261 -19.68 -12.16 6.04
N MET A 262 -19.21 -11.63 7.17
CA MET A 262 -17.89 -10.98 7.23
C MET A 262 -16.77 -11.98 6.89
N LEU A 263 -16.82 -13.21 7.40
CA LEU A 263 -15.86 -14.25 7.05
C LEU A 263 -15.85 -14.53 5.53
N VAL A 264 -17.02 -14.62 4.90
CA VAL A 264 -17.12 -14.82 3.45
C VAL A 264 -16.44 -13.69 2.68
N GLU A 265 -16.62 -12.44 3.09
CA GLU A 265 -15.94 -11.29 2.47
C GLU A 265 -14.41 -11.34 2.67
N VAL A 266 -13.95 -11.80 3.85
CA VAL A 266 -12.51 -12.01 4.11
C VAL A 266 -11.92 -13.06 3.17
N GLU A 267 -12.59 -14.22 3.01
CA GLU A 267 -12.10 -15.29 2.13
C GLU A 267 -12.12 -14.90 0.65
N GLN A 268 -13.12 -14.11 0.22
CA GLN A 268 -13.13 -13.52 -1.12
C GLN A 268 -11.96 -12.55 -1.33
N ALA A 269 -11.70 -11.67 -0.36
CA ALA A 269 -10.58 -10.76 -0.40
C ALA A 269 -9.23 -11.48 -0.41
N ARG A 270 -9.10 -12.56 0.38
CA ARG A 270 -7.92 -13.42 0.42
C ARG A 270 -7.64 -14.04 -0.95
N SER A 271 -8.67 -14.58 -1.58
CA SER A 271 -8.59 -15.12 -2.94
C SER A 271 -8.16 -14.05 -3.95
N ALA A 272 -8.67 -12.82 -3.83
CA ALA A 272 -8.29 -11.70 -4.69
C ALA A 272 -6.82 -11.26 -4.45
N ALA A 273 -6.35 -11.22 -3.21
CA ALA A 273 -4.96 -10.90 -2.89
C ALA A 273 -3.99 -11.96 -3.43
N MET A 274 -4.35 -13.24 -3.34
CA MET A 274 -3.56 -14.33 -3.94
C MET A 274 -3.51 -14.20 -5.47
N TYR A 275 -4.62 -13.83 -6.12
CA TYR A 275 -4.62 -13.55 -7.55
C TYR A 275 -3.71 -12.37 -7.90
N ALA A 276 -3.74 -11.29 -7.11
CA ALA A 276 -2.87 -10.12 -7.29
C ALA A 276 -1.38 -10.48 -7.19
N ALA A 277 -1.02 -11.39 -6.27
CA ALA A 277 0.33 -11.91 -6.14
C ALA A 277 0.79 -12.68 -7.38
N LEU A 278 -0.09 -13.46 -8.00
CA LEU A 278 0.22 -14.22 -9.22
C LEU A 278 0.36 -13.32 -10.45
N LEU A 279 -0.37 -12.20 -10.49
CA LEU A 279 -0.26 -11.21 -11.56
C LEU A 279 1.10 -10.50 -11.60
N CYS A 280 1.91 -10.60 -10.54
CA CYS A 280 3.24 -10.01 -10.51
C CYS A 280 4.15 -10.58 -11.62
N ASP A 281 4.03 -11.88 -11.89
CA ASP A 281 4.80 -12.63 -12.88
C ASP A 281 4.12 -12.67 -14.27
N GLU A 282 2.96 -12.03 -14.42
CA GLU A 282 2.25 -11.96 -15.70
C GLU A 282 2.92 -10.94 -16.64
N HIS A 283 3.14 -11.31 -17.88
CA HIS A 283 3.79 -10.47 -18.88
C HIS A 283 2.80 -9.71 -19.76
N ASP A 284 1.54 -10.16 -19.86
CA ASP A 284 0.51 -9.48 -20.61
C ASP A 284 -0.06 -8.25 -19.84
N ASP A 285 0.24 -7.06 -20.35
CA ASP A 285 -0.20 -5.78 -19.78
C ASP A 285 -1.72 -5.67 -19.62
N HIS A 286 -2.49 -6.21 -20.57
CA HIS A 286 -3.94 -6.14 -20.53
C HIS A 286 -4.52 -7.08 -19.47
N VAL A 287 -3.95 -8.28 -19.33
CA VAL A 287 -4.31 -9.23 -18.25
C VAL A 287 -4.02 -8.62 -16.89
N ARG A 288 -2.83 -8.01 -16.70
CA ARG A 288 -2.49 -7.33 -15.45
C ARG A 288 -3.41 -6.17 -15.14
N ALA A 289 -3.59 -5.25 -16.09
CA ALA A 289 -4.42 -4.06 -15.89
C ALA A 289 -5.86 -4.45 -15.49
N THR A 290 -6.44 -5.45 -16.16
CA THR A 290 -7.78 -5.98 -15.84
C THR A 290 -7.79 -6.67 -14.47
N GLY A 291 -6.81 -7.54 -14.22
CA GLY A 291 -6.73 -8.30 -12.98
C GLY A 291 -6.58 -7.41 -11.75
N TYR A 292 -5.67 -6.43 -11.76
CA TYR A 292 -5.48 -5.51 -10.64
C TYR A 292 -6.68 -4.58 -10.42
N ALA A 293 -7.36 -4.14 -11.48
CA ALA A 293 -8.59 -3.37 -11.35
C ALA A 293 -9.70 -4.19 -10.67
N ALA A 294 -9.87 -5.47 -11.06
CA ALA A 294 -10.81 -6.39 -10.43
C ALA A 294 -10.49 -6.65 -8.95
N VAL A 295 -9.21 -6.91 -8.64
CA VAL A 295 -8.74 -7.08 -7.26
C VAL A 295 -9.09 -5.85 -6.42
N LYS A 296 -8.73 -4.65 -6.89
CA LYS A 296 -8.95 -3.42 -6.13
C LYS A 296 -10.44 -3.16 -5.86
N ALA A 297 -11.30 -3.46 -6.83
CA ALA A 297 -12.75 -3.36 -6.67
C ALA A 297 -13.28 -4.33 -5.59
N VAL A 298 -12.85 -5.60 -5.61
CA VAL A 298 -13.22 -6.61 -4.60
C VAL A 298 -12.74 -6.20 -3.22
N ILE A 299 -11.47 -5.81 -3.08
CA ILE A 299 -10.88 -5.39 -1.80
C ILE A 299 -11.60 -4.18 -1.21
N GLY A 300 -11.91 -3.17 -2.03
CA GLY A 300 -12.63 -1.99 -1.56
C GLY A 300 -14.06 -2.30 -1.07
N LYS A 301 -14.75 -3.23 -1.72
CA LYS A 301 -16.09 -3.69 -1.30
C LYS A 301 -16.02 -4.50 0.00
N ALA A 302 -15.17 -5.53 0.05
CA ALA A 302 -15.01 -6.40 1.20
C ALA A 302 -14.53 -5.62 2.43
N GLY A 303 -13.50 -4.78 2.26
CA GLY A 303 -12.93 -3.95 3.32
C GLY A 303 -13.95 -3.01 3.93
N ARG A 304 -14.78 -2.35 3.12
CA ARG A 304 -15.87 -1.50 3.60
C ARG A 304 -16.90 -2.30 4.40
N PHE A 305 -17.33 -3.46 3.90
CA PHE A 305 -18.32 -4.30 4.57
C PHE A 305 -17.81 -4.79 5.93
N VAL A 306 -16.61 -5.34 5.98
CA VAL A 306 -16.00 -5.86 7.22
C VAL A 306 -15.76 -4.72 8.21
N ALA A 307 -15.22 -3.57 7.77
CA ALA A 307 -14.98 -2.43 8.63
C ALA A 307 -16.26 -1.90 9.29
N GLN A 308 -17.30 -1.65 8.50
CA GLN A 308 -18.57 -1.09 8.99
C GLN A 308 -19.27 -2.06 9.95
N ASN A 309 -19.30 -3.35 9.63
CA ASN A 309 -19.92 -4.35 10.50
C ASN A 309 -19.12 -4.57 11.79
N SER A 310 -17.78 -4.50 11.73
CA SER A 310 -16.95 -4.58 12.93
C SER A 310 -17.30 -3.45 13.91
N VAL A 311 -17.40 -2.20 13.44
CA VAL A 311 -17.83 -1.08 14.28
C VAL A 311 -19.26 -1.28 14.80
N GLN A 312 -20.20 -1.66 13.92
CA GLN A 312 -21.61 -1.83 14.29
C GLN A 312 -21.81 -2.91 15.37
N LEU A 313 -21.10 -4.04 15.26
CA LEU A 313 -21.21 -5.16 16.20
C LEU A 313 -20.57 -4.84 17.56
N HIS A 314 -19.57 -3.97 17.59
CA HIS A 314 -19.01 -3.45 18.84
C HIS A 314 -19.91 -2.37 19.49
N GLY A 315 -20.69 -1.65 18.69
CA GLY A 315 -21.52 -0.54 19.15
C GLY A 315 -20.67 0.68 19.51
N GLY A 316 -21.02 1.38 20.59
CA GLY A 316 -20.35 2.64 20.98
C GLY A 316 -18.84 2.52 21.20
N ILE A 317 -18.33 1.37 21.66
CA ILE A 317 -16.87 1.17 21.82
C ILE A 317 -16.14 1.07 20.47
N GLY A 318 -16.83 0.64 19.41
CA GLY A 318 -16.26 0.50 18.07
C GLY A 318 -15.87 1.81 17.41
N VAL A 319 -16.40 2.95 17.88
CA VAL A 319 -16.04 4.29 17.41
C VAL A 319 -15.04 5.01 18.32
N SER A 320 -14.63 4.38 19.43
CA SER A 320 -13.67 4.97 20.38
C SER A 320 -12.22 4.80 19.89
N GLU A 321 -11.39 5.82 20.12
CA GLU A 321 -9.93 5.75 19.92
C GLU A 321 -9.24 4.74 20.84
N GLU A 322 -9.88 4.43 21.97
CA GLU A 322 -9.37 3.51 22.98
C GLU A 322 -9.36 2.07 22.48
N HIS A 323 -10.29 1.72 21.58
CA HIS A 323 -10.44 0.36 21.05
C HIS A 323 -9.88 0.23 19.64
N VAL A 324 -9.09 -0.81 19.40
CA VAL A 324 -8.35 -1.00 18.14
C VAL A 324 -9.24 -1.12 16.89
N ILE A 325 -10.51 -1.53 17.03
CA ILE A 325 -11.48 -1.65 15.91
C ILE A 325 -11.65 -0.33 15.14
N SER A 326 -11.65 0.82 15.83
CA SER A 326 -11.72 2.11 15.15
C SER A 326 -10.50 2.35 14.26
N HIS A 327 -9.33 1.82 14.63
CA HIS A 327 -8.10 1.92 13.83
C HIS A 327 -8.17 1.04 12.58
N TYR A 328 -8.66 -0.20 12.68
CA TYR A 328 -8.93 -1.04 11.50
C TYR A 328 -9.95 -0.41 10.57
N PHE A 329 -11.03 0.18 11.10
CA PHE A 329 -12.02 0.89 10.28
C PHE A 329 -11.39 2.01 9.47
N ARG A 330 -10.57 2.86 10.11
CA ARG A 330 -9.88 3.96 9.42
C ARG A 330 -8.89 3.47 8.38
N ARG A 331 -8.12 2.41 8.69
CA ARG A 331 -7.14 1.87 7.75
C ARG A 331 -7.83 1.23 6.54
N LEU A 332 -8.86 0.41 6.73
CA LEU A 332 -9.62 -0.18 5.64
C LEU A 332 -10.34 0.88 4.79
N THR A 333 -10.82 1.96 5.41
CA THR A 333 -11.37 3.12 4.69
C THR A 333 -10.30 3.78 3.82
N ALA A 334 -9.10 4.02 4.36
CA ALA A 334 -7.99 4.60 3.62
C ALA A 334 -7.57 3.68 2.45
N ILE A 335 -7.38 2.38 2.68
CA ILE A 335 -7.06 1.40 1.64
C ILE A 335 -8.11 1.44 0.51
N GLY A 336 -9.39 1.58 0.86
CA GLY A 336 -10.48 1.72 -0.11
C GLY A 336 -10.34 2.92 -1.06
N MET A 337 -9.63 3.98 -0.66
CA MET A 337 -9.45 5.22 -1.44
C MET A 337 -8.08 5.31 -2.14
N LEU A 338 -7.04 4.67 -1.60
CA LEU A 338 -5.70 4.72 -2.17
C LEU A 338 -5.62 3.94 -3.49
N LEU A 339 -4.86 4.48 -4.45
CA LEU A 339 -4.59 3.86 -5.77
C LEU A 339 -5.86 3.53 -6.57
N GLY A 340 -6.84 4.43 -6.51
CA GLY A 340 -8.16 4.26 -7.14
C GLY A 340 -9.15 3.53 -6.23
N ASP A 341 -10.33 4.13 -6.10
CA ASP A 341 -11.44 3.57 -5.34
C ASP A 341 -12.23 2.51 -6.13
N THR A 342 -13.18 1.84 -5.48
CA THR A 342 -13.99 0.79 -6.12
C THR A 342 -14.72 1.27 -7.38
N GLU A 343 -15.25 2.49 -7.40
CA GLU A 343 -16.03 3.00 -8.53
C GLU A 343 -15.12 3.28 -9.73
N SER A 344 -14.00 3.98 -9.52
CA SER A 344 -13.01 4.24 -10.55
C SER A 344 -12.45 2.94 -11.16
N GLN A 345 -12.24 1.89 -10.35
CA GLN A 345 -11.74 0.60 -10.85
C GLN A 345 -12.82 -0.20 -11.61
N ILE A 346 -14.10 -0.10 -11.23
CA ILE A 346 -15.20 -0.69 -12.01
C ILE A 346 -15.31 0.01 -13.37
N THR A 347 -15.21 1.34 -13.41
CA THR A 347 -15.18 2.10 -14.67
C THR A 347 -14.00 1.67 -15.54
N ARG A 348 -12.80 1.57 -14.95
CA ARG A 348 -11.60 1.09 -15.64
C ARG A 348 -11.78 -0.32 -16.21
N LEU A 349 -12.42 -1.24 -15.47
CA LEU A 349 -12.73 -2.57 -15.97
C LEU A 349 -13.69 -2.54 -17.16
N ALA A 350 -14.71 -1.67 -17.11
CA ALA A 350 -15.66 -1.52 -18.21
C ALA A 350 -14.97 -0.99 -19.48
N GLU A 351 -14.04 -0.04 -19.32
CA GLU A 351 -13.21 0.49 -20.41
C GLU A 351 -12.29 -0.58 -21.00
N LEU A 352 -11.54 -1.30 -20.15
CA LEU A 352 -10.65 -2.37 -20.58
C LEU A 352 -11.41 -3.51 -21.26
N GLY A 353 -12.59 -3.86 -20.77
CA GLY A 353 -13.46 -4.89 -21.36
C GLY A 353 -14.22 -4.46 -22.62
N GLY A 354 -14.07 -3.20 -23.05
CA GLY A 354 -14.77 -2.66 -24.22
C GLY A 354 -16.29 -2.45 -24.03
N PHE A 355 -16.76 -2.38 -22.78
CA PHE A 355 -18.17 -2.16 -22.44
C PHE A 355 -18.59 -0.68 -22.48
N THR A 356 -17.62 0.24 -22.50
CA THR A 356 -17.86 1.67 -22.72
C THR A 356 -17.43 2.07 -24.13
N THR A 357 -18.37 2.06 -25.08
CA THR A 357 -18.22 2.91 -26.26
C THR A 357 -18.51 4.35 -25.83
N ALA A 358 -17.66 5.30 -26.21
CA ALA A 358 -17.96 6.72 -26.06
C ALA A 358 -19.42 6.95 -26.50
N ALA A 359 -20.24 7.53 -25.63
CA ALA A 359 -21.62 7.85 -25.97
C ALA A 359 -21.59 8.62 -27.30
N PRO A 360 -22.42 8.25 -28.30
CA PRO A 360 -22.52 9.07 -29.49
C PRO A 360 -22.95 10.46 -29.02
N HIS A 361 -22.14 11.47 -29.36
CA HIS A 361 -22.54 12.86 -29.22
C HIS A 361 -23.88 13.02 -29.92
N PHE A 362 -24.95 13.19 -29.14
CA PHE A 362 -26.19 13.72 -29.67
C PHE A 362 -26.00 15.23 -29.73
N ASP A 363 -25.71 15.72 -30.94
CA ASP A 363 -25.68 17.14 -31.31
C ASP A 363 -27.01 17.85 -30.99
#